data_AF-A0A257M617-F1
#
_entry.id   AF-A0A257M617-F1
#
_cell.length_a   1.000
_cell.length_b   1.000
_cell.length_c   1.000
_cell.angle_alpha   90.00
_cell.angle_beta   90.00
_cell.angle_gamma   90.00
#
_symmetry.space_group_name_H-M   'P 1'
#
loop_
_entity.id
_entity.type
_entity.pdbx_description
1 polymer ?
#
loop_
_entity_poly.entity_id
_entity_poly.type
_entity_poly.pdbx_seq_one_letter_code
_entity_poly.pdbx_strand_id
1 'polypeptide(L)'
;MSLTVSPQFTPALDPGFVPAVLWNRAYAAKVANDSGSRKLDLALVRTDGTAFRWSGTILAADPANDVLTIKYVERLVKFLLWQKGGSRILVAGAPDVAIALSEIYSESGLRKFDRDFIGTKIFGEPISVKAVRSVEELPEENGAAMSLGRNLEGCRIGFDLGGSDRKCAALIDGEVVFSEEVVWDPYFQSDPQYHIDGIHDTLKRAAAHLPRVDAIGGSSAGVYVNNEIR
;
A
#
# COMPACT_ATOMS: atom_id res chain seq x y z
N MET A 1 -12.71 -25.25 -6.30
CA MET A 1 -11.47 -26.06 -6.31
C MET A 1 -10.42 -25.37 -5.45
N SER A 2 -9.65 -26.11 -4.65
CA SER A 2 -8.52 -25.59 -3.87
C SER A 2 -7.19 -26.05 -4.49
N LEU A 3 -6.18 -25.17 -4.50
CA LEU A 3 -4.81 -25.57 -4.82
C LEU A 3 -4.22 -26.31 -3.62
N THR A 4 -3.62 -27.47 -3.87
CA THR A 4 -2.92 -28.22 -2.83
C THR A 4 -1.59 -27.54 -2.52
N VAL A 5 -1.36 -27.19 -1.27
CA VAL A 5 -0.11 -26.61 -0.76
C VAL A 5 0.32 -27.36 0.50
N SER A 6 1.62 -27.54 0.69
CA SER A 6 2.18 -28.27 1.83
C SER A 6 3.17 -27.37 2.59
N PRO A 7 2.71 -26.61 3.60
CA PRO A 7 3.61 -25.83 4.44
C PRO A 7 4.46 -26.76 5.32
N GLN A 8 5.74 -26.41 5.51
CA GLN A 8 6.62 -27.13 6.42
C GLN A 8 6.19 -26.98 7.89
N PHE A 9 5.64 -25.82 8.23
CA PHE A 9 5.16 -25.51 9.57
C PHE A 9 3.70 -25.06 9.48
N THR A 10 2.82 -25.71 10.25
CA THR A 10 1.40 -25.35 10.34
C THR A 10 1.15 -24.59 11.64
N PRO A 11 0.56 -23.38 11.61
CA PRO A 11 0.24 -22.64 12.82
C PRO A 11 -0.76 -23.42 13.70
N ALA A 12 -0.41 -23.64 14.97
CA ALA A 12 -1.26 -24.39 15.89
C ALA A 12 -2.63 -23.73 16.14
N LEU A 13 -2.68 -22.40 16.08
CA LEU A 13 -3.90 -21.60 16.32
C LEU A 13 -4.74 -21.36 15.05
N ASP A 14 -4.17 -21.61 13.87
CA ASP A 14 -4.89 -21.53 12.59
C ASP A 14 -4.43 -22.66 11.65
N PRO A 15 -4.92 -23.90 11.87
CA PRO A 15 -4.55 -25.04 11.04
C PRO A 15 -4.99 -24.90 9.57
N GLY A 16 -5.93 -24.00 9.28
CA GLY A 16 -6.41 -23.69 7.92
C GLY A 16 -5.55 -22.64 7.20
N PHE A 17 -4.55 -22.08 7.87
CA PHE A 17 -3.69 -21.04 7.31
C PHE A 17 -2.97 -21.55 6.05
N VAL A 18 -3.06 -20.74 5.00
CA VAL A 18 -2.36 -20.99 3.74
C VAL A 18 -1.35 -19.87 3.51
N PRO A 19 -0.03 -20.15 3.54
CA PRO A 19 0.98 -19.14 3.24
C PRO A 19 0.81 -18.61 1.81
N ALA A 20 0.65 -17.30 1.67
CA ALA A 20 0.43 -16.65 0.38
C ALA A 20 1.53 -17.00 -0.65
N VAL A 21 2.79 -17.11 -0.21
CA VAL A 21 3.91 -17.49 -1.07
C VAL A 21 3.76 -18.90 -1.65
N LEU A 22 3.27 -19.87 -0.86
CA LEU A 22 3.07 -21.25 -1.34
C LEU A 22 1.89 -21.33 -2.29
N TRP A 23 0.80 -20.62 -1.98
CA TRP A 23 -0.37 -20.55 -2.86
C TRP A 23 -0.02 -19.90 -4.20
N ASN A 24 0.71 -18.78 -4.20
CA ASN A 24 1.15 -18.11 -5.42
C ASN A 24 2.08 -19.01 -6.28
N ARG A 25 3.00 -19.75 -5.65
CA ARG A 25 3.85 -20.73 -6.35
C ARG A 25 3.02 -21.85 -6.98
N ALA A 26 2.04 -22.40 -6.27
CA ALA A 26 1.16 -23.43 -6.78
C ALA A 26 0.28 -22.91 -7.94
N TYR A 27 -0.24 -21.69 -7.84
CA TYR A 27 -1.00 -21.05 -8.92
C TYR A 27 -0.12 -20.85 -10.16
N ALA A 28 1.07 -20.29 -9.99
CA ALA A 28 2.03 -20.09 -11.07
C ALA A 28 2.43 -21.41 -11.76
N ALA A 29 2.63 -22.48 -10.99
CA ALA A 29 2.90 -23.82 -11.56
C ALA A 29 1.71 -24.35 -12.36
N LYS A 30 0.47 -24.12 -11.92
CA LYS A 30 -0.73 -24.49 -12.70
C LYS A 30 -0.83 -23.69 -13.99
N VAL A 31 -0.54 -22.37 -13.95
CA VAL A 31 -0.49 -21.51 -15.15
C VAL A 31 0.56 -22.00 -16.14
N ALA A 32 1.75 -22.35 -15.68
CA ALA A 32 2.83 -22.83 -16.54
C ALA A 32 2.51 -24.15 -17.27
N ASN A 33 1.62 -24.97 -16.71
CA ASN A 33 1.15 -26.23 -17.30
C ASN A 33 -0.18 -26.11 -18.05
N ASP A 34 -0.74 -24.90 -18.15
CA ASP A 34 -2.00 -24.64 -18.84
C ASP A 34 -1.73 -24.09 -20.25
N SER A 35 -1.98 -24.91 -21.26
CA SER A 35 -1.82 -24.52 -22.67
C SER A 35 -2.78 -23.41 -23.12
N GLY A 36 -3.89 -23.21 -22.40
CA GLY A 36 -4.84 -22.13 -22.63
C GLY A 36 -4.56 -20.88 -21.77
N SER A 37 -3.45 -20.88 -21.01
CA SER A 37 -3.07 -19.72 -20.21
C SER A 37 -2.96 -18.46 -21.07
N ARG A 38 -3.35 -17.33 -20.48
CA ARG A 38 -3.49 -16.07 -21.21
C ARG A 38 -2.89 -14.90 -20.45
N LYS A 39 -2.60 -13.82 -21.17
CA LYS A 39 -2.03 -12.60 -20.61
C LYS A 39 -3.06 -11.81 -19.81
N LEU A 40 -2.57 -11.17 -18.75
CA LEU A 40 -3.27 -10.18 -17.96
C LEU A 40 -2.33 -8.99 -17.77
N ASP A 41 -2.79 -7.82 -18.17
CA ASP A 41 -2.09 -6.55 -17.96
C ASP A 41 -2.98 -5.63 -17.13
N LEU A 42 -2.38 -5.02 -16.12
CA LEU A 42 -3.04 -4.12 -15.19
C LEU A 42 -2.38 -2.74 -15.22
N ALA A 43 -3.18 -1.70 -15.02
CA ALA A 43 -2.69 -0.38 -14.62
C ALA A 43 -3.47 0.11 -13.40
N LEU A 44 -2.74 0.58 -12.38
CA LEU A 44 -3.31 1.35 -11.27
C LEU A 44 -3.00 2.81 -11.52
N VAL A 45 -4.03 3.64 -11.62
CA VAL A 45 -3.92 5.05 -11.97
C VAL A 45 -4.46 5.91 -10.84
N ARG A 46 -3.70 6.94 -10.49
CA ARG A 46 -4.07 7.99 -9.53
C ARG A 46 -4.72 9.17 -10.26
N THR A 47 -5.37 10.04 -9.51
CA THR A 47 -6.02 11.26 -10.03
C THR A 47 -5.03 12.27 -10.60
N ASP A 48 -3.78 12.27 -10.13
CA ASP A 48 -2.69 13.11 -10.65
C ASP A 48 -2.03 12.58 -11.94
N GLY A 49 -2.53 11.46 -12.49
CA GLY A 49 -1.98 10.84 -13.69
C GLY A 49 -0.82 9.87 -13.44
N THR A 50 -0.40 9.69 -12.17
CA THR A 50 0.58 8.64 -11.83
C THR A 50 -0.02 7.27 -12.14
N ALA A 51 0.70 6.45 -12.88
CA ALA A 51 0.31 5.11 -13.28
C ALA A 51 1.41 4.09 -12.93
N PHE A 52 0.98 2.95 -12.42
CA PHE A 52 1.81 1.77 -12.18
C PHE A 52 1.29 0.62 -13.02
N ARG A 53 2.21 -0.14 -13.64
CA ARG A 53 1.86 -1.25 -14.53
C ARG A 53 2.23 -2.58 -13.88
N TRP A 54 1.43 -3.60 -14.17
CA TRP A 54 1.77 -4.99 -13.86
C TRP A 54 1.37 -5.86 -15.03
N SER A 55 2.21 -6.85 -15.35
CA SER A 55 1.97 -7.81 -16.43
C SER A 55 2.23 -9.22 -15.93
N GLY A 56 1.38 -10.15 -16.31
CA GLY A 56 1.55 -11.55 -15.98
C GLY A 56 0.72 -12.48 -16.86
N THR A 57 0.69 -13.74 -16.46
CA THR A 57 -0.10 -14.79 -17.13
C THR A 57 -1.04 -15.39 -16.10
N ILE A 58 -2.28 -15.61 -16.50
CA ILE A 58 -3.33 -16.26 -15.71
C ILE A 58 -3.81 -17.52 -16.43
N LEU A 59 -4.56 -18.36 -15.72
CA LEU A 59 -5.15 -19.57 -16.28
C LEU A 59 -6.11 -19.25 -17.43
N ALA A 60 -6.38 -20.26 -18.26
CA ALA A 60 -7.42 -20.21 -19.29
C ALA A 60 -8.77 -19.82 -18.68
N ALA A 61 -9.56 -19.05 -19.43
CA ALA A 61 -10.94 -18.71 -19.05
C ALA A 61 -11.81 -19.98 -19.14
N ASP A 62 -12.12 -20.55 -17.99
CA ASP A 62 -12.87 -21.78 -17.82
C ASP A 62 -13.48 -21.79 -16.40
N PRO A 63 -14.73 -22.26 -16.21
CA PRO A 63 -15.38 -22.25 -14.91
C PRO A 63 -14.57 -22.91 -13.77
N ALA A 64 -13.76 -23.93 -14.06
CA ALA A 64 -12.91 -24.58 -13.06
C ALA A 64 -11.70 -23.73 -12.65
N ASN A 65 -11.19 -22.90 -13.55
CA ASN A 65 -10.06 -22.01 -13.35
C ASN A 65 -10.45 -20.65 -12.77
N ASP A 66 -11.65 -20.15 -13.09
CA ASP A 66 -12.10 -18.79 -12.75
C ASP A 66 -12.00 -18.52 -11.24
N VAL A 67 -12.41 -19.47 -10.41
CA VAL A 67 -12.32 -19.32 -8.94
C VAL A 67 -10.88 -19.09 -8.47
N LEU A 68 -9.91 -19.78 -9.07
CA LEU A 68 -8.50 -19.62 -8.73
C LEU A 68 -7.95 -18.31 -9.30
N THR A 69 -8.29 -17.98 -10.53
CA THR A 69 -7.87 -16.74 -11.20
C THR A 69 -8.39 -15.51 -10.49
N ILE A 70 -9.68 -15.46 -10.16
CA ILE A 70 -10.26 -14.33 -9.41
C ILE A 70 -9.61 -14.21 -8.04
N LYS A 71 -9.39 -15.32 -7.31
CA LYS A 71 -8.68 -15.26 -6.02
C LYS A 71 -7.25 -14.71 -6.17
N TYR A 72 -6.51 -15.15 -7.18
CA TYR A 72 -5.16 -14.66 -7.45
C TYR A 72 -5.16 -13.17 -7.77
N VAL A 73 -5.96 -12.76 -8.76
CA VAL A 73 -5.95 -11.39 -9.27
C VAL A 73 -6.51 -10.42 -8.23
N GLU A 74 -7.58 -10.77 -7.50
CA GLU A 74 -8.11 -9.92 -6.45
C GLU A 74 -7.11 -9.71 -5.29
N ARG A 75 -6.36 -10.75 -4.90
CA ARG A 75 -5.26 -10.61 -3.93
C ARG A 75 -4.14 -9.73 -4.47
N LEU A 76 -3.75 -9.92 -5.73
CA LEU A 76 -2.73 -9.12 -6.40
C LEU A 76 -3.13 -7.65 -6.47
N VAL A 77 -4.33 -7.34 -6.95
CA VAL A 77 -4.87 -5.98 -7.03
C VAL A 77 -4.92 -5.35 -5.65
N LYS A 78 -5.40 -6.07 -4.63
CA LYS A 78 -5.35 -5.59 -3.24
C LYS A 78 -3.93 -5.23 -2.83
N PHE A 79 -2.97 -6.15 -3.02
CA PHE A 79 -1.57 -5.91 -2.70
C PHE A 79 -1.00 -4.68 -3.42
N LEU A 80 -1.27 -4.55 -4.72
CA LEU A 80 -0.83 -3.41 -5.53
C LEU A 80 -1.45 -2.09 -5.07
N LEU A 81 -2.74 -2.06 -4.71
CA LEU A 81 -3.39 -0.87 -4.18
C LEU A 81 -2.74 -0.38 -2.88
N TRP A 82 -2.44 -1.31 -1.95
CA TRP A 82 -1.77 -0.95 -0.70
C TRP A 82 -0.28 -0.59 -0.87
N GLN A 83 0.39 -1.15 -1.89
CA GLN A 83 1.81 -0.87 -2.16
C GLN A 83 2.00 0.41 -2.98
N LYS A 84 1.18 0.62 -4.00
CA LYS A 84 1.36 1.64 -5.04
C LYS A 84 0.30 2.74 -4.98
N GLY A 85 -0.87 2.48 -4.42
CA GLY A 85 -2.00 3.40 -4.45
C GLY A 85 -2.62 3.55 -5.85
N GLY A 86 -3.76 4.22 -5.91
CA GLY A 86 -4.57 4.43 -7.10
C GLY A 86 -6.06 4.25 -6.81
N SER A 87 -6.89 4.86 -7.64
CA SER A 87 -8.35 4.76 -7.60
C SER A 87 -8.93 4.16 -8.89
N ARG A 88 -8.13 4.04 -9.96
CA ARG A 88 -8.61 3.53 -11.25
C ARG A 88 -7.78 2.31 -11.64
N ILE A 89 -8.45 1.18 -11.78
CA ILE A 89 -7.85 -0.09 -12.19
C ILE A 89 -8.26 -0.34 -13.65
N LEU A 90 -7.29 -0.40 -14.54
CA LEU A 90 -7.49 -0.74 -15.94
C LEU A 90 -6.97 -2.16 -16.19
N VAL A 91 -7.73 -2.95 -16.95
CA VAL A 91 -7.47 -4.37 -17.19
C VAL A 91 -7.45 -4.65 -18.69
N ALA A 92 -6.35 -5.20 -19.22
CA ALA A 92 -6.27 -5.69 -20.60
C ALA A 92 -6.02 -7.21 -20.63
N GLY A 93 -6.49 -7.86 -21.69
CA GLY A 93 -6.33 -9.31 -21.90
C GLY A 93 -7.31 -10.21 -21.14
N ALA A 94 -8.12 -9.63 -20.24
CA ALA A 94 -9.00 -10.39 -19.35
C ALA A 94 -10.30 -9.64 -18.96
N PRO A 95 -11.25 -9.42 -19.89
CA PRO A 95 -12.46 -8.66 -19.62
C PRO A 95 -13.37 -9.28 -18.54
N ASP A 96 -13.43 -10.61 -18.47
CA ASP A 96 -14.14 -11.37 -17.42
C ASP A 96 -13.59 -11.08 -16.02
N VAL A 97 -12.27 -10.97 -15.88
CA VAL A 97 -11.61 -10.58 -14.63
C VAL A 97 -11.94 -9.13 -14.27
N ALA A 98 -12.01 -8.22 -15.25
CA ALA A 98 -12.40 -6.84 -15.01
C ALA A 98 -13.83 -6.73 -14.45
N ILE A 99 -14.76 -7.52 -15.00
CA ILE A 99 -16.14 -7.60 -14.52
C ILE A 99 -16.17 -8.08 -13.07
N ALA A 100 -15.54 -9.21 -12.77
CA ALA A 100 -15.51 -9.76 -11.41
C ALA A 100 -14.87 -8.77 -10.41
N LEU A 101 -13.77 -8.11 -10.79
CA LEU A 101 -13.14 -7.09 -9.96
C LEU A 101 -14.06 -5.88 -9.75
N SER A 102 -14.82 -5.45 -10.76
CA SER A 102 -15.76 -4.33 -10.63
C SER A 102 -16.86 -4.61 -9.60
N GLU A 103 -17.34 -5.85 -9.51
CA GLU A 103 -18.30 -6.28 -8.50
C GLU A 103 -17.64 -6.34 -7.12
N ILE A 104 -16.43 -6.89 -7.03
CA ILE A 104 -15.66 -7.01 -5.79
C ILE A 104 -15.37 -5.64 -5.17
N TYR A 105 -14.99 -4.65 -6.00
CA TYR A 105 -14.67 -3.28 -5.59
C TYR A 105 -15.88 -2.34 -5.69
N SER A 106 -17.10 -2.87 -5.74
CA SER A 106 -18.34 -2.08 -5.70
C SER A 106 -18.72 -1.62 -4.28
N GLU A 107 -19.78 -0.82 -4.17
CA GLU A 107 -20.32 -0.33 -2.89
C GLU A 107 -20.81 -1.43 -1.96
N SER A 108 -21.23 -2.57 -2.52
CA SER A 108 -21.68 -3.76 -1.78
C SER A 108 -20.69 -4.92 -1.88
N GLY A 109 -19.55 -4.71 -2.54
CA GLY A 109 -18.56 -5.74 -2.81
C GLY A 109 -17.69 -6.10 -1.61
N LEU A 110 -17.00 -7.24 -1.72
CA LEU A 110 -16.09 -7.76 -0.68
C LEU A 110 -14.95 -6.77 -0.33
N ARG A 111 -14.64 -5.85 -1.25
CA ARG A 111 -13.60 -4.82 -1.12
C ARG A 111 -14.15 -3.43 -0.85
N LYS A 112 -15.39 -3.28 -0.37
CA LYS A 112 -15.98 -1.97 0.01
C LYS A 112 -15.05 -1.13 0.89
N PHE A 113 -14.41 -1.73 1.90
CA PHE A 113 -13.45 -1.02 2.74
C PHE A 113 -12.28 -0.45 1.93
N ASP A 114 -11.65 -1.28 1.09
CA ASP A 114 -10.52 -0.85 0.25
C ASP A 114 -10.97 0.22 -0.77
N ARG A 115 -12.18 0.08 -1.35
CA ARG A 115 -12.80 1.05 -2.26
C ARG A 115 -12.96 2.42 -1.61
N ASP A 116 -13.52 2.46 -0.41
CA ASP A 116 -13.86 3.72 0.26
C ASP A 116 -12.61 4.34 0.92
N PHE A 117 -11.74 3.53 1.52
CA PHE A 117 -10.55 4.03 2.18
C PHE A 117 -9.46 4.43 1.18
N ILE A 118 -9.04 3.53 0.29
CA ILE A 118 -7.98 3.85 -0.68
C ILE A 118 -8.53 4.80 -1.74
N GLY A 119 -9.65 4.45 -2.37
CA GLY A 119 -10.24 5.30 -3.41
C GLY A 119 -10.68 6.65 -2.84
N THR A 120 -11.79 6.65 -2.10
CA THR A 120 -12.45 7.91 -1.73
C THR A 120 -11.63 8.74 -0.74
N LYS A 121 -11.13 8.15 0.35
CA LYS A 121 -10.43 8.91 1.39
C LYS A 121 -9.03 9.35 0.93
N ILE A 122 -8.21 8.45 0.37
CA ILE A 122 -6.83 8.78 0.00
C ILE A 122 -6.73 9.48 -1.37
N PHE A 123 -7.44 8.98 -2.39
CA PHE A 123 -7.32 9.46 -3.77
C PHE A 123 -8.50 10.33 -4.26
N GLY A 124 -9.51 10.56 -3.41
CA GLY A 124 -10.60 11.51 -3.67
C GLY A 124 -11.75 10.97 -4.53
N GLU A 125 -11.71 9.71 -4.96
CA GLU A 125 -12.75 9.08 -5.78
C GLU A 125 -12.81 7.56 -5.53
N PRO A 126 -14.00 6.93 -5.54
CA PRO A 126 -14.11 5.50 -5.26
C PRO A 126 -13.32 4.66 -6.28
N ILE A 127 -12.81 3.51 -5.83
CA ILE A 127 -12.14 2.59 -6.74
C ILE A 127 -13.06 2.21 -7.90
N SER A 128 -12.54 2.33 -9.11
CA SER A 128 -13.20 1.91 -10.35
C SER A 128 -12.36 0.88 -11.08
N VAL A 129 -13.03 -0.06 -11.76
CA VAL A 129 -12.38 -1.09 -12.57
C VAL A 129 -12.95 -1.04 -13.98
N LYS A 130 -12.09 -1.01 -15.00
CA LYS A 130 -12.49 -1.01 -16.41
C LYS A 130 -11.64 -1.96 -17.24
N ALA A 131 -12.29 -2.72 -18.11
CA ALA A 131 -11.59 -3.40 -19.19
C ALA A 131 -11.20 -2.37 -20.28
N VAL A 132 -10.01 -2.52 -20.84
CA VAL A 132 -9.57 -1.79 -22.04
C VAL A 132 -9.40 -2.75 -23.20
N ARG A 133 -9.44 -2.25 -24.43
CA ARG A 133 -9.47 -3.12 -25.62
C ARG A 133 -8.13 -3.82 -25.87
N SER A 134 -7.03 -3.16 -25.53
CA SER A 134 -5.69 -3.68 -25.75
C SER A 134 -4.70 -3.09 -24.75
N VAL A 135 -3.48 -3.65 -24.71
CA VAL A 135 -2.44 -3.23 -23.77
C VAL A 135 -1.95 -1.80 -24.04
N GLU A 136 -2.08 -1.33 -25.30
CA GLU A 136 -1.71 0.01 -25.74
C GLU A 136 -2.64 1.11 -25.20
N GLU A 137 -3.83 0.76 -24.72
CA GLU A 137 -4.75 1.70 -24.05
C GLU A 137 -4.41 1.91 -22.56
N LEU A 138 -3.50 1.11 -22.02
CA LEU A 138 -3.03 1.28 -20.64
C LEU A 138 -1.98 2.42 -20.61
N PRO A 139 -2.07 3.36 -19.66
CA PRO A 139 -1.13 4.46 -19.57
C PRO A 139 0.31 3.96 -19.34
N GLU A 140 1.28 4.72 -19.81
CA GLU A 140 2.68 4.46 -19.53
C GLU A 140 2.97 4.55 -18.03
N GLU A 141 3.86 3.69 -17.53
CA GLU A 141 4.29 3.74 -16.14
C GLU A 141 5.14 5.00 -15.91
N ASN A 142 4.77 5.81 -14.93
CA ASN A 142 5.41 7.09 -14.64
C ASN A 142 5.57 7.34 -13.12
N GLY A 143 5.51 6.28 -12.32
CA GLY A 143 5.76 6.35 -10.87
C GLY A 143 7.21 6.70 -10.56
N ALA A 144 7.49 7.96 -10.27
CA ALA A 144 8.82 8.40 -9.88
C ALA A 144 9.24 7.83 -8.52
N ALA A 145 10.35 7.08 -8.49
CA ALA A 145 11.05 6.81 -7.25
C ALA A 145 11.71 8.12 -6.78
N MET A 146 11.14 8.78 -5.78
CA MET A 146 11.82 9.89 -5.14
C MET A 146 13.01 9.34 -4.35
N SER A 147 14.22 9.76 -4.72
CA SER A 147 15.40 9.45 -3.93
C SER A 147 15.26 10.12 -2.56
N LEU A 148 15.22 9.32 -1.50
CA LEU A 148 15.40 9.81 -0.13
C LEU A 148 16.87 10.23 -0.03
N GLY A 149 17.15 11.51 -0.28
CA GLY A 149 18.47 12.08 -0.60
C GLY A 149 19.61 11.87 0.39
N ARG A 150 19.46 11.01 1.41
CA ARG A 150 20.48 10.66 2.43
C ARG A 150 21.23 11.89 2.94
N ASN A 151 20.50 12.99 3.10
CA ASN A 151 21.04 14.25 3.59
C ASN A 151 21.29 14.06 5.09
N LEU A 152 22.48 13.60 5.46
CA LEU A 152 22.84 13.30 6.86
C LEU A 152 23.65 14.43 7.52
N GLU A 153 24.29 15.27 6.71
CA GLU A 153 25.12 16.41 7.16
C GLU A 153 24.31 17.43 7.97
N GLY A 154 24.95 18.04 8.97
CA GLY A 154 24.38 19.08 9.82
C GLY A 154 23.61 18.54 11.04
N CYS A 155 22.93 19.44 11.73
CA CYS A 155 22.16 19.16 12.95
C CYS A 155 20.68 18.93 12.61
N ARG A 156 20.16 17.73 12.84
CA ARG A 156 18.84 17.31 12.36
C ARG A 156 17.98 16.76 13.46
N ILE A 157 16.66 16.94 13.33
CA ILE A 157 15.67 16.31 14.20
C ILE A 157 14.81 15.37 13.37
N GLY A 158 14.72 14.12 13.82
CA GLY A 158 13.72 13.15 13.40
C GLY A 158 12.61 13.06 14.44
N PHE A 159 11.35 12.98 14.04
CA PHE A 159 10.25 12.65 14.95
C PHE A 159 9.30 11.60 14.36
N ASP A 160 8.63 10.85 15.24
CA ASP A 160 7.56 9.92 14.87
C ASP A 160 6.35 10.16 15.79
N LEU A 161 5.23 10.55 15.18
CA LEU A 161 3.97 10.87 15.87
C LEU A 161 3.02 9.69 15.76
N GLY A 162 2.99 8.85 16.80
CA GLY A 162 2.15 7.67 16.91
C GLY A 162 0.82 7.91 17.61
N GLY A 163 0.01 6.85 17.70
CA GLY A 163 -1.25 6.86 18.43
C GLY A 163 -1.14 6.61 19.94
N SER A 164 0.01 6.11 20.40
CA SER A 164 0.30 5.75 21.80
C SER A 164 1.47 6.51 22.40
N ASP A 165 2.25 7.18 21.56
CA ASP A 165 3.48 7.83 21.93
C ASP A 165 3.93 8.79 20.83
N ARG A 166 4.84 9.69 21.22
CA ARG A 166 5.62 10.54 20.32
C ARG A 166 7.09 10.28 20.58
N LYS A 167 7.85 10.08 19.50
CA LYS A 167 9.29 9.82 19.55
C LYS A 167 10.05 10.94 18.88
N CYS A 168 11.27 11.19 19.34
CA CYS A 168 12.22 12.03 18.61
C CYS A 168 13.64 11.51 18.70
N ALA A 169 14.44 11.92 17.73
CA ALA A 169 15.88 11.75 17.71
C ALA A 169 16.55 13.04 17.23
N ALA A 170 17.71 13.35 17.79
CA ALA A 170 18.58 14.43 17.35
C ALA A 170 19.87 13.82 16.76
N LEU A 171 20.30 14.32 15.61
CA LEU A 171 21.47 13.83 14.89
C LEU A 171 22.44 14.97 14.58
N ILE A 172 23.74 14.69 14.61
CA ILE A 172 24.80 15.55 14.08
C ILE A 172 25.59 14.74 13.05
N ASP A 173 25.58 15.17 11.79
CA ASP A 173 26.30 14.51 10.68
C ASP A 173 26.00 13.01 10.55
N GLY A 174 24.74 12.63 10.80
CA GLY A 174 24.26 11.25 10.73
C GLY A 174 24.41 10.44 12.03
N GLU A 175 25.11 10.96 13.03
CA GLU A 175 25.27 10.30 14.33
C GLU A 175 24.16 10.71 15.30
N VAL A 176 23.49 9.73 15.92
CA VAL A 176 22.43 9.99 16.91
C VAL A 176 23.04 10.46 18.22
N VAL A 177 22.74 11.70 18.61
CA VAL A 177 23.22 12.31 19.87
C VAL A 177 22.16 12.32 20.97
N PHE A 178 20.89 12.11 20.62
CA PHE A 178 19.77 11.98 21.55
C PHE A 178 18.62 11.22 20.91
N SER A 179 17.87 10.46 21.72
CA SER A 179 16.57 9.89 21.34
C SER A 179 15.70 9.67 22.57
N GLU A 180 14.40 9.94 22.45
CA GLU A 180 13.42 9.75 23.53
C GLU A 180 12.07 9.31 22.96
N GLU A 181 11.32 8.59 23.80
CA GLU A 181 9.93 8.21 23.58
C GLU A 181 9.08 8.71 24.76
N VAL A 182 8.00 9.42 24.45
CA VAL A 182 7.09 9.99 25.44
C VAL A 182 5.68 9.47 25.16
N VAL A 183 5.02 8.96 26.20
CA VAL A 183 3.62 8.52 26.12
C VAL A 183 2.74 9.66 25.62
N TRP A 184 1.83 9.35 24.71
CA TRP A 184 0.95 10.31 24.05
C TRP A 184 -0.34 9.62 23.64
N ASP A 185 -1.48 10.29 23.72
CA ASP A 185 -2.76 9.66 23.38
C ASP A 185 -3.63 10.63 22.56
N PRO A 186 -3.25 10.92 21.30
CA PRO A 186 -3.92 11.93 20.49
C PRO A 186 -5.33 11.54 20.05
N TYR A 187 -5.67 10.24 20.03
CA TYR A 187 -6.94 9.78 19.46
C TYR A 187 -8.18 10.27 20.22
N PHE A 188 -8.04 10.54 21.52
CA PHE A 188 -9.16 10.98 22.37
C PHE A 188 -9.10 12.47 22.72
N GLN A 189 -8.22 13.23 22.06
CA GLN A 189 -7.95 14.63 22.37
C GLN A 189 -8.50 15.52 21.27
N SER A 190 -9.58 16.25 21.57
CA SER A 190 -10.23 17.16 20.62
C SER A 190 -9.64 18.56 20.62
N ASP A 191 -8.90 18.95 21.67
CA ASP A 191 -8.24 20.26 21.75
C ASP A 191 -7.00 20.29 20.85
N PRO A 192 -6.96 21.13 19.81
CA PRO A 192 -5.79 21.31 18.95
C PRO A 192 -4.52 21.69 19.74
N GLN A 193 -4.67 22.40 20.87
CA GLN A 193 -3.54 22.87 21.65
C GLN A 193 -2.76 21.70 22.28
N TYR A 194 -3.44 20.62 22.69
CA TYR A 194 -2.79 19.40 23.18
C TYR A 194 -1.78 18.84 22.17
N HIS A 195 -2.17 18.83 20.89
CA HIS A 195 -1.34 18.32 19.80
C HIS A 195 -0.17 19.26 19.52
N ILE A 196 -0.43 20.57 19.45
CA ILE A 196 0.60 21.60 19.25
C ILE A 196 1.63 21.52 20.37
N ASP A 197 1.20 21.51 21.63
CA ASP A 197 2.08 21.48 22.79
C ASP A 197 2.92 20.19 22.82
N GLY A 198 2.30 19.03 22.54
CA GLY A 198 3.01 17.76 22.46
C GLY A 198 4.08 17.74 21.37
N ILE A 199 3.77 18.22 20.17
CA ILE A 199 4.74 18.30 19.07
C ILE A 199 5.85 19.30 19.40
N HIS A 200 5.52 20.49 19.91
CA HIS A 200 6.51 21.49 20.29
C HIS A 200 7.44 20.99 21.40
N ASP A 201 6.92 20.29 22.41
CA ASP A 201 7.72 19.69 23.46
C ASP A 201 8.70 18.63 22.89
N THR A 202 8.22 17.75 22.01
CA THR A 202 9.08 16.77 21.29
C THR A 202 10.24 17.46 20.58
N LEU A 203 9.96 18.52 19.81
CA LEU A 203 10.98 19.24 19.05
C LEU A 203 11.96 19.97 19.96
N LYS A 204 11.49 20.61 21.04
CA LYS A 204 12.34 21.32 22.00
C LYS A 204 13.29 20.38 22.73
N ARG A 205 12.82 19.18 23.10
CA ARG A 205 13.64 18.15 23.75
C ARG A 205 14.80 17.73 22.85
N ALA A 206 14.53 17.37 21.60
CA ALA A 206 15.58 17.04 20.65
C ALA A 206 16.54 18.22 20.37
N ALA A 207 16.00 19.44 20.20
CA ALA A 207 16.80 20.63 19.92
C ALA A 207 17.77 21.00 21.05
N ALA A 208 17.46 20.68 22.31
CA ALA A 208 18.34 20.96 23.45
C ALA A 208 19.70 20.21 23.38
N HIS A 209 19.79 19.17 22.55
CA HIS A 209 21.01 18.38 22.33
C HIS A 209 21.79 18.80 21.09
N LEU A 210 21.35 19.85 20.39
CA LEU A 210 21.98 20.33 19.16
C LEU A 210 22.47 21.78 19.32
N PRO A 211 23.62 22.14 18.71
CA PRO A 211 24.10 23.52 18.71
C PRO A 211 23.24 24.46 17.85
N ARG A 212 22.50 23.91 16.88
CA ARG A 212 21.51 24.57 16.02
C ARG A 212 20.61 23.50 15.40
N VAL A 213 19.54 23.90 14.71
CA VAL A 213 18.70 22.97 13.94
C VAL A 213 18.74 23.37 12.47
N ASP A 214 19.30 22.50 11.64
CA ASP A 214 19.42 22.71 10.18
C ASP A 214 18.20 22.14 9.44
N ALA A 215 17.63 21.02 9.92
CA ALA A 215 16.46 20.40 9.32
C ALA A 215 15.63 19.59 10.33
N ILE A 216 14.32 19.52 10.09
CA ILE A 216 13.38 18.67 10.84
C ILE A 216 12.61 17.82 9.82
N GLY A 217 12.54 16.51 10.07
CA GLY A 217 11.73 15.59 9.31
C GLY A 217 11.02 14.63 10.24
N GLY A 218 9.85 14.13 9.85
CA GLY A 218 9.16 13.17 10.70
C GLY A 218 7.99 12.47 10.03
N SER A 219 7.51 11.45 10.71
CA SER A 219 6.33 10.67 10.36
C SER A 219 5.15 11.01 11.26
N SER A 220 3.95 10.72 10.76
CA SER A 220 2.71 10.87 11.51
C SER A 220 1.78 9.71 11.19
N ALA A 221 1.00 9.29 12.19
CA ALA A 221 -0.07 8.32 12.06
C ALA A 221 -1.21 8.87 11.19
N GLY A 222 -1.07 8.74 9.87
CA GLY A 222 -2.03 9.22 8.89
C GLY A 222 -1.48 9.09 7.46
N VAL A 223 -2.33 9.40 6.49
CA VAL A 223 -1.93 9.39 5.08
C VAL A 223 -1.78 10.83 4.61
N TYR A 224 -0.59 11.14 4.08
CA TYR A 224 -0.32 12.41 3.41
C TYR A 224 -0.20 12.17 1.92
N VAL A 225 -0.90 12.98 1.13
CA VAL A 225 -0.80 12.99 -0.33
C VAL A 225 -0.50 14.42 -0.76
N ASN A 226 0.66 14.66 -1.36
CA ASN A 226 1.09 15.99 -1.81
C ASN A 226 1.01 17.07 -0.71
N ASN A 227 1.51 16.74 0.48
CA ASN A 227 1.46 17.58 1.70
C ASN A 227 0.06 17.89 2.24
N GLU A 228 -0.98 17.19 1.78
CA GLU A 228 -2.32 17.25 2.34
C GLU A 228 -2.63 16.01 3.18
N ILE A 229 -3.25 16.21 4.35
CA ILE A 229 -3.76 15.13 5.19
C ILE A 229 -5.02 14.54 4.53
N ARG A 230 -5.15 13.20 4.55
CA ARG A 230 -6.31 12.46 4.01
C ARG A 230 -7.10 11.72 5.08
#